data_AF-A0A2J8I5V1-F1
#
_entry.id   AF-A0A2J8I5V1-F1
#
_cell.length_a   1.000
_cell.length_b   1.000
_cell.length_c   1.000
_cell.angle_alpha   90.00
_cell.angle_beta   90.00
_cell.angle_gamma   90.00
#
_symmetry.space_group_name_H-M   'P 1'
#
loop_
_entity.id
_entity.type
_entity.pdbx_description
1 polymer ?
#
loop_
_entity_poly.entity_id
_entity_poly.type
_entity_poly.pdbx_seq_one_letter_code
_entity_poly.pdbx_strand_id
1 'polypeptide(L)'
;MKGINKELDALKYTCSNGKFEINTKDAVVIEEGLIFELANGSVSSLTLNGAQTVDITNLAAKSFTLVVNGAGTANLFGRVDDFDVALNGAAQVEATLLESQTGKIKVNGSGLVRLNVSSELMGKVNGSGRIEYLGIPQTIDKKINGSGSISTILE
;
A
#
# COMPACT_ATOMS: atom_id res chain seq x y z
N MET A 1 3.29 -16.60 -12.42
CA MET A 1 1.90 -16.31 -12.01
C MET A 1 1.21 -17.61 -11.68
N LYS A 2 0.47 -17.67 -10.58
CA LYS A 2 -0.32 -18.85 -10.14
C LYS A 2 -1.75 -18.39 -9.84
N GLY A 3 -2.71 -19.28 -10.03
CA GLY A 3 -4.15 -19.05 -9.86
C GLY A 3 -4.93 -20.22 -10.46
N ILE A 4 -6.27 -20.21 -10.34
CA ILE A 4 -7.10 -21.24 -10.99
C ILE A 4 -7.28 -20.93 -12.48
N ASN A 5 -7.36 -21.97 -13.33
CA ASN A 5 -7.39 -21.81 -14.79
C ASN A 5 -8.44 -20.80 -15.27
N LYS A 6 -9.67 -20.89 -14.74
CA LYS A 6 -10.77 -19.97 -15.10
C LYS A 6 -10.44 -18.50 -14.85
N GLU A 7 -9.78 -18.19 -13.74
CA GLU A 7 -9.40 -16.82 -13.39
C GLU A 7 -8.18 -16.36 -14.19
N LEU A 8 -7.19 -17.25 -14.40
CA LEU A 8 -6.04 -16.97 -15.25
C LEU A 8 -6.47 -16.64 -16.69
N ASP A 9 -7.45 -17.37 -17.22
CA ASP A 9 -8.00 -17.14 -18.55
C ASP A 9 -8.73 -15.80 -18.66
N ALA A 10 -9.27 -15.28 -17.55
CA ALA A 10 -9.94 -13.99 -17.49
C ALA A 10 -8.97 -12.80 -17.41
N LEU A 11 -7.67 -13.04 -17.17
CA LEU A 11 -6.68 -11.96 -17.03
C LEU A 11 -6.26 -11.35 -18.36
N LYS A 12 -6.10 -10.04 -18.32
CA LYS A 12 -5.43 -9.23 -19.34
C LYS A 12 -4.29 -8.49 -18.67
N TYR A 13 -3.07 -8.67 -19.14
CA TYR A 13 -1.91 -7.97 -18.60
C TYR A 13 -1.00 -7.42 -19.68
N THR A 14 -0.27 -6.35 -19.35
CA THR A 14 0.80 -5.79 -20.19
C THR A 14 2.05 -5.60 -19.34
N CYS A 15 3.21 -5.85 -19.94
CA CYS A 15 4.50 -5.56 -19.32
C CYS A 15 5.35 -4.78 -20.31
N SER A 16 5.48 -3.47 -20.08
CA SER A 16 6.26 -2.59 -20.95
C SER A 16 6.81 -1.41 -20.15
N ASN A 17 8.00 -0.94 -20.53
CA ASN A 17 8.65 0.24 -19.92
C ASN A 17 8.74 0.17 -18.38
N GLY A 18 9.04 -1.01 -17.83
CA GLY A 18 9.14 -1.21 -16.37
C GLY A 18 7.80 -1.20 -15.62
N LYS A 19 6.67 -1.13 -16.32
CA LYS A 19 5.32 -1.22 -15.73
C LYS A 19 4.69 -2.56 -16.07
N PHE A 20 4.26 -3.28 -15.03
CA PHE A 20 3.39 -4.45 -15.14
C PHE A 20 1.97 -4.04 -14.75
N GLU A 21 1.03 -4.14 -15.68
CA GLU A 21 -0.36 -3.73 -15.50
C GLU A 21 -1.27 -4.94 -15.67
N ILE A 22 -2.14 -5.17 -14.67
CA ILE A 22 -3.07 -6.30 -14.61
C ILE A 22 -4.49 -5.77 -14.64
N ASN A 23 -5.33 -6.40 -15.45
CA ASN A 23 -6.76 -6.12 -15.58
C ASN A 23 -7.50 -7.42 -15.94
N THR A 24 -8.81 -7.37 -16.07
CA THR A 24 -9.63 -8.47 -16.58
C THR A 24 -10.05 -8.20 -18.03
N LYS A 25 -10.33 -9.26 -18.80
CA LYS A 25 -10.83 -9.14 -20.17
C LYS A 25 -12.26 -8.61 -20.20
N ASP A 26 -13.07 -9.07 -19.26
CA ASP A 26 -14.49 -8.74 -19.11
C ASP A 26 -14.83 -8.45 -17.64
N ALA A 27 -16.09 -8.11 -17.36
CA ALA A 27 -16.60 -8.04 -16.00
C ALA A 27 -16.66 -9.46 -15.40
N VAL A 28 -15.70 -9.75 -14.51
CA VAL A 28 -15.56 -11.05 -13.86
C VAL A 28 -15.32 -10.85 -12.36
N VAL A 29 -15.73 -11.83 -11.57
CA VAL A 29 -15.38 -11.92 -10.15
C VAL A 29 -14.19 -12.86 -10.03
N ILE A 30 -13.16 -12.43 -9.30
CA ILE A 30 -12.00 -13.23 -8.92
C ILE A 30 -12.24 -13.61 -7.45
N GLU A 31 -12.38 -14.90 -7.18
CA GLU A 31 -12.71 -15.44 -5.86
C GLU A 31 -11.48 -16.03 -5.17
N GLU A 32 -10.66 -16.79 -5.89
CA GLU A 32 -9.47 -17.47 -5.34
C GLU A 32 -8.24 -16.54 -5.32
N GLY A 33 -8.16 -15.63 -6.29
CA GLY A 33 -7.08 -14.66 -6.36
C GLY A 33 -5.86 -15.18 -7.12
N LEU A 34 -4.85 -14.31 -7.20
CA LEU A 34 -3.73 -14.47 -8.11
C LEU A 34 -2.43 -14.20 -7.38
N ILE A 35 -1.45 -15.08 -7.60
CA ILE A 35 -0.11 -14.94 -7.04
C ILE A 35 0.86 -14.58 -8.17
N PHE A 36 1.52 -13.43 -8.01
CA PHE A 36 2.56 -12.95 -8.91
C PHE A 36 3.92 -13.06 -8.23
N GLU A 37 4.72 -14.02 -8.67
CA GLU A 37 6.14 -14.10 -8.30
C GLU A 37 6.94 -13.22 -9.27
N LEU A 38 7.38 -12.07 -8.76
CA LEU A 38 8.21 -11.13 -9.52
C LEU A 38 9.68 -11.39 -9.16
N ALA A 39 10.46 -11.90 -10.12
CA ALA A 39 11.88 -12.15 -9.95
C ALA A 39 12.72 -11.09 -10.68
N ASN A 40 13.90 -10.79 -10.14
CA ASN A 40 14.93 -9.92 -10.75
C ASN A 40 14.52 -8.45 -11.01
N GLY A 41 13.57 -7.91 -10.25
CA GLY A 41 13.21 -6.49 -10.31
C GLY A 41 12.96 -5.92 -8.91
N SER A 42 13.39 -4.68 -8.66
CA SER A 42 12.93 -3.91 -7.51
C SER A 42 11.54 -3.36 -7.82
N VAL A 43 10.54 -3.68 -7.01
CA VAL A 43 9.22 -3.05 -7.11
C VAL A 43 9.32 -1.68 -6.42
N SER A 44 9.23 -0.61 -7.19
CA SER A 44 9.26 0.77 -6.67
C SER A 44 7.87 1.37 -6.48
N SER A 45 6.83 0.80 -7.10
CA SER A 45 5.47 1.30 -6.93
C SER A 45 4.41 0.23 -7.15
N LEU A 46 3.29 0.35 -6.43
CA LEU A 46 2.07 -0.41 -6.66
C LEU A 46 0.86 0.54 -6.64
N THR A 47 -0.03 0.38 -7.62
CA THR A 47 -1.31 1.09 -7.67
C THR A 47 -2.46 0.10 -7.64
N LEU A 48 -3.35 0.25 -6.66
CA LEU A 48 -4.56 -0.56 -6.49
C LEU A 48 -5.79 0.29 -6.81
N ASN A 49 -6.68 -0.22 -7.65
CA ASN A 49 -7.92 0.44 -8.01
C ASN A 49 -9.11 -0.49 -7.73
N GLY A 50 -10.17 0.06 -7.12
CA GLY A 50 -11.37 -0.68 -6.76
C GLY A 50 -11.31 -1.27 -5.36
N ALA A 51 -11.91 -2.45 -5.18
CA ALA A 51 -11.87 -3.21 -3.92
C ALA A 51 -10.87 -4.35 -4.07
N GLN A 52 -9.66 -4.20 -3.54
CA GLN A 52 -8.56 -5.16 -3.73
C GLN A 52 -7.96 -5.56 -2.38
N THR A 53 -7.64 -6.85 -2.24
CA THR A 53 -6.82 -7.36 -1.15
C THR A 53 -5.48 -7.78 -1.72
N VAL A 54 -4.37 -7.23 -1.20
CA VAL A 54 -3.02 -7.52 -1.68
C VAL A 54 -2.07 -7.76 -0.52
N ASP A 55 -1.27 -8.81 -0.67
CA ASP A 55 -0.12 -9.10 0.19
C ASP A 55 1.17 -8.93 -0.62
N ILE A 56 2.08 -8.05 -0.17
CA ILE A 56 3.45 -8.00 -0.68
C ILE A 56 4.38 -8.55 0.38
N THR A 57 4.99 -9.69 0.07
CA THR A 57 5.97 -10.33 0.94
C THR A 57 7.38 -9.98 0.49
N ASN A 58 8.31 -9.86 1.45
CA ASN A 58 9.74 -9.66 1.21
C ASN A 58 10.10 -8.44 0.33
N LEU A 59 9.40 -7.31 0.53
CA LEU A 59 9.73 -6.07 -0.17
C LEU A 59 11.12 -5.56 0.28
N ALA A 60 12.00 -5.34 -0.69
CA ALA A 60 13.31 -4.72 -0.47
C ALA A 60 13.56 -3.68 -1.56
N ALA A 61 13.52 -2.39 -1.20
CA ALA A 61 13.69 -1.30 -2.15
C ALA A 61 14.23 -0.05 -1.47
N LYS A 62 14.93 0.81 -2.21
CA LYS A 62 15.31 2.13 -1.71
C LYS A 62 14.05 2.97 -1.42
N SER A 63 13.16 3.07 -2.40
CA SER A 63 11.92 3.83 -2.27
C SER A 63 10.76 3.00 -2.82
N PHE A 64 9.63 3.00 -2.10
CA PHE A 64 8.41 2.33 -2.50
C PHE A 64 7.20 3.25 -2.36
N THR A 65 6.39 3.32 -3.41
CA THR A 65 5.14 4.10 -3.42
C THR A 65 3.93 3.19 -3.54
N LEU A 66 3.01 3.28 -2.59
CA LEU A 66 1.70 2.64 -2.66
C LEU A 66 0.61 3.69 -2.93
N VAL A 67 -0.16 3.49 -4.00
CA VAL A 67 -1.39 4.25 -4.27
C VAL A 67 -2.58 3.31 -4.16
N VAL A 68 -3.54 3.63 -3.30
CA VAL A 68 -4.78 2.86 -3.16
C VAL A 68 -5.96 3.77 -3.48
N ASN A 69 -6.71 3.44 -4.53
CA ASN A 69 -7.91 4.15 -4.95
C ASN A 69 -9.14 3.24 -4.78
N GLY A 70 -9.93 3.49 -3.74
CA GLY A 70 -11.15 2.72 -3.46
C GLY A 70 -11.17 2.15 -2.05
N ALA A 71 -11.38 0.84 -1.96
CA ALA A 71 -11.55 0.10 -0.72
C ALA A 71 -10.67 -1.16 -0.74
N GLY A 72 -10.59 -1.85 0.39
CA GLY A 72 -9.82 -3.09 0.51
C GLY A 72 -8.59 -2.95 1.40
N THR A 73 -7.67 -3.89 1.28
CA THR A 73 -6.58 -4.08 2.24
C THR A 73 -5.26 -4.32 1.52
N ALA A 74 -4.20 -3.64 1.96
CA ALA A 74 -2.84 -3.94 1.53
C ALA A 74 -1.99 -4.28 2.75
N ASN A 75 -1.45 -5.50 2.81
CA ASN A 75 -0.48 -5.91 3.84
C ASN A 75 0.92 -5.93 3.23
N LEU A 76 1.85 -5.23 3.85
CA LEU A 76 3.21 -5.06 3.34
C LEU A 76 4.25 -5.53 4.36
N PHE A 77 5.21 -6.32 3.90
CA PHE A 77 6.26 -6.90 4.73
C PHE A 77 7.63 -6.68 4.08
N GLY A 78 8.64 -6.29 4.86
CA GLY A 78 10.02 -6.16 4.38
C GLY A 78 10.75 -4.93 4.91
N ARG A 79 11.61 -4.33 4.09
CA ARG A 79 12.40 -3.12 4.42
C ARG A 79 12.48 -2.18 3.23
N VAL A 80 12.25 -0.89 3.46
CA VAL A 80 12.51 0.18 2.51
C VAL A 80 13.20 1.37 3.18
N ASP A 81 13.86 2.25 2.44
CA ASP A 81 14.34 3.51 3.02
C ASP A 81 13.20 4.53 3.05
N ASP A 82 12.56 4.77 1.90
CA ASP A 82 11.45 5.71 1.74
C ASP A 82 10.14 4.98 1.46
N PHE A 83 9.13 5.22 2.30
CA PHE A 83 7.79 4.67 2.11
C PHE A 83 6.74 5.79 1.90
N ASP A 84 6.22 5.86 0.68
CA ASP A 84 5.22 6.84 0.28
C ASP A 84 3.85 6.16 0.11
N VAL A 85 2.81 6.67 0.77
CA VAL A 85 1.44 6.16 0.64
C VAL A 85 0.47 7.28 0.27
N ALA A 86 -0.31 7.06 -0.79
CA ALA A 86 -1.49 7.85 -1.11
C ALA A 86 -2.73 6.95 -1.05
N LEU A 87 -3.47 7.06 0.05
CA LEU A 87 -4.74 6.36 0.25
C LEU A 87 -5.89 7.30 -0.11
N ASN A 88 -6.67 6.94 -1.12
CA ASN A 88 -7.85 7.65 -1.59
C ASN A 88 -9.08 6.75 -1.44
N GLY A 89 -9.87 6.96 -0.39
CA GLY A 89 -11.08 6.19 -0.11
C GLY A 89 -11.14 5.65 1.32
N ALA A 90 -11.56 4.39 1.45
CA ALA A 90 -11.86 3.73 2.73
C ALA A 90 -11.10 2.40 2.90
N ALA A 91 -9.90 2.31 2.32
CA ALA A 91 -9.03 1.15 2.42
C ALA A 91 -8.25 1.10 3.75
N GLN A 92 -7.66 -0.05 4.04
CA GLN A 92 -6.70 -0.27 5.12
C GLN A 92 -5.34 -0.65 4.53
N VAL A 93 -4.27 0.02 4.98
CA VAL A 93 -2.89 -0.36 4.69
C VAL A 93 -2.25 -0.78 6.00
N GLU A 94 -1.78 -2.03 6.06
CA GLU A 94 -1.08 -2.61 7.18
C GLU A 94 0.39 -2.80 6.81
N ALA A 95 1.24 -1.91 7.29
CA ALA A 95 2.67 -1.88 6.99
C ALA A 95 3.51 -1.77 8.27
N THR A 96 2.99 -2.25 9.41
CA THR A 96 3.74 -2.33 10.68
C THR A 96 4.92 -3.29 10.60
N LEU A 97 4.87 -4.26 9.69
CA LEU A 97 5.94 -5.23 9.40
C LEU A 97 6.78 -4.85 8.16
N LEU A 98 6.59 -3.62 7.64
CA LEU A 98 7.46 -3.01 6.65
C LEU A 98 8.31 -1.95 7.35
N GLU A 99 9.57 -2.25 7.61
CA GLU A 99 10.48 -1.29 8.23
C GLU A 99 10.83 -0.16 7.25
N SER A 100 10.59 1.09 7.63
CA SER A 100 11.03 2.26 6.86
C SER A 100 11.85 3.27 7.66
N GLN A 101 12.69 4.04 6.97
CA GLN A 101 13.38 5.19 7.56
C GLN A 101 12.49 6.43 7.49
N THR A 102 11.97 6.70 6.31
CA THR A 102 11.08 7.83 6.03
C THR A 102 9.68 7.30 5.69
N GLY A 103 8.65 7.96 6.21
CA GLY A 103 7.25 7.69 5.89
C GLY A 103 6.54 8.96 5.44
N LYS A 104 6.04 9.00 4.20
CA LYS A 104 5.21 10.10 3.69
C LYS A 104 3.82 9.60 3.37
N ILE A 105 2.89 9.87 4.29
CA ILE A 105 1.58 9.24 4.29
C ILE A 105 0.50 10.28 4.08
N LYS A 106 -0.28 10.12 3.02
CA LYS A 106 -1.45 10.94 2.72
C LYS A 106 -2.71 10.08 2.68
N VAL A 107 -3.63 10.37 3.60
CA VAL A 107 -4.96 9.74 3.65
C VAL A 107 -6.01 10.76 3.24
N ASN A 108 -6.76 10.45 2.18
CA ASN A 108 -7.92 11.21 1.72
C ASN A 108 -9.16 10.32 1.85
N GLY A 109 -10.06 10.65 2.76
CA GLY A 109 -11.26 9.85 3.06
C GLY A 109 -11.26 9.32 4.50
N SER A 110 -11.63 8.06 4.66
CA SER A 110 -11.89 7.42 5.96
C SER A 110 -11.03 6.18 6.22
N GLY A 111 -10.05 5.92 5.34
CA GLY A 111 -9.15 4.78 5.46
C GLY A 111 -8.16 4.87 6.62
N LEU A 112 -7.44 3.77 6.83
CA LEU A 112 -6.44 3.61 7.88
C LEU A 112 -5.11 3.21 7.25
N VAL A 113 -4.02 3.88 7.65
CA VAL A 113 -2.66 3.45 7.33
C VAL A 113 -1.93 3.18 8.63
N ARG A 114 -1.42 1.96 8.80
CA ARG A 114 -0.45 1.61 9.84
C ARG A 114 0.93 1.44 9.23
N LEU A 115 1.97 2.02 9.83
CA LEU A 115 3.34 1.90 9.34
C LEU A 115 4.37 1.79 10.47
N ASN A 116 5.56 1.28 10.16
CA ASN A 116 6.73 1.32 11.04
C ASN A 116 7.79 2.26 10.45
N VAL A 117 8.14 3.31 11.18
CA VAL A 117 9.01 4.39 10.70
C VAL A 117 10.02 4.81 11.77
N SER A 118 11.29 4.94 11.38
CA SER A 118 12.40 5.11 12.34
C SER A 118 13.07 6.49 12.35
N SER A 119 12.96 7.30 11.30
CA SER A 119 13.65 8.59 11.20
C SER A 119 12.71 9.78 11.01
N GLU A 120 11.87 9.77 9.97
CA GLU A 120 11.01 10.91 9.63
C GLU A 120 9.60 10.46 9.23
N LEU A 121 8.58 11.12 9.80
CA LEU A 121 7.18 10.92 9.43
C LEU A 121 6.54 12.24 8.97
N MET A 122 6.14 12.28 7.70
CA MET A 122 5.27 13.32 7.13
C MET A 122 3.86 12.76 6.93
N GLY A 123 2.95 13.05 7.84
CA GLY A 123 1.57 12.55 7.82
C GLY A 123 0.55 13.64 7.48
N LYS A 124 -0.32 13.37 6.50
CA LYS A 124 -1.45 14.23 6.15
C LYS A 124 -2.75 13.46 6.06
N VAL A 125 -3.75 13.88 6.83
CA VAL A 125 -5.11 13.34 6.78
C VAL A 125 -6.07 14.42 6.28
N ASN A 126 -6.88 14.11 5.27
CA ASN A 126 -8.00 14.90 4.81
C ASN A 126 -9.28 14.05 4.93
N GLY A 127 -10.19 14.43 5.82
CA GLY A 127 -11.39 13.64 6.15
C GLY A 127 -11.33 13.04 7.56
N SER A 128 -11.79 11.80 7.69
CA SER A 128 -11.94 11.08 8.98
C SER A 128 -11.00 9.89 9.12
N GLY A 129 -10.06 9.72 8.19
CA GLY A 129 -9.10 8.62 8.20
C GLY A 129 -8.06 8.72 9.30
N ARG A 130 -7.22 7.70 9.41
CA ARG A 130 -6.20 7.58 10.46
C ARG A 130 -4.85 7.18 9.91
N ILE A 131 -3.81 7.71 10.53
CA ILE A 131 -2.44 7.24 10.37
C ILE A 131 -1.95 6.80 11.75
N GLU A 132 -1.57 5.54 11.88
CA GLU A 132 -1.06 4.97 13.11
C GLU A 132 0.37 4.48 12.87
N TYR A 133 1.33 4.85 13.71
CA TYR A 133 2.74 4.52 13.46
C TYR A 133 3.40 3.82 14.64
N LEU A 134 4.30 2.89 14.32
CA LEU A 134 5.31 2.31 15.22
C LEU A 134 6.66 3.01 15.00
N GLY A 135 7.56 2.83 15.96
CA GLY A 135 8.91 3.40 15.93
C GLY A 135 9.01 4.76 16.61
N ILE A 136 10.23 5.31 16.63
CA ILE A 136 10.56 6.57 17.29
C ILE A 136 11.21 7.51 16.26
N PRO A 137 10.44 8.03 15.29
CA PRO A 137 10.97 8.99 14.32
C PRO A 137 11.44 10.27 15.04
N GLN A 138 12.59 10.77 14.61
CA GLN A 138 13.24 11.96 15.14
C GLN A 138 12.46 13.23 14.76
N THR A 139 11.84 13.22 13.57
CA THR A 139 11.06 14.34 13.04
C THR A 139 9.66 13.86 12.67
N ILE A 140 8.64 14.61 13.09
CA ILE A 140 7.25 14.32 12.77
C ILE A 140 6.52 15.60 12.34
N ASP A 141 6.05 15.63 11.10
CA ASP A 141 5.12 16.64 10.58
C ASP A 141 3.72 16.04 10.45
N LYS A 142 2.73 16.67 11.10
CA LYS A 142 1.33 16.21 11.13
C LYS A 142 0.41 17.30 10.64
N LYS A 143 -0.37 17.00 9.60
CA LYS A 143 -1.46 17.87 9.12
C LYS A 143 -2.78 17.12 9.06
N ILE A 144 -3.76 17.57 9.84
CA ILE A 144 -5.11 16.98 9.86
C ILE A 144 -6.10 18.06 9.41
N ASN A 145 -6.84 17.76 8.34
CA ASN A 145 -7.95 18.57 7.85
C ASN A 145 -9.23 17.74 7.93
N GLY A 146 -9.97 17.87 9.03
CA GLY A 146 -11.18 17.08 9.30
C GLY A 146 -11.16 16.49 10.72
N SER A 147 -11.75 15.31 10.87
CA SER A 147 -11.95 14.65 12.17
C SER A 147 -11.07 13.41 12.37
N GLY A 148 -10.10 13.19 11.49
CA GLY A 148 -9.16 12.07 11.56
C GLY A 148 -8.05 12.22 12.61
N SER A 149 -7.11 11.28 12.66
CA SER A 149 -6.01 11.29 13.62
C SER A 149 -4.66 10.81 13.05
N ILE A 150 -3.58 11.24 13.70
CA ILE A 150 -2.21 10.74 13.47
C ILE A 150 -1.55 10.43 14.82
N SER A 151 -1.48 9.16 15.19
CA SER A 151 -1.09 8.71 16.54
C SER A 151 -0.06 7.59 16.52
N THR A 152 0.72 7.47 17.59
CA THR A 152 1.59 6.30 17.79
C THR A 152 0.75 5.10 18.21
N ILE A 153 1.19 3.91 17.84
CA ILE A 153 0.74 2.64 18.42
C ILE A 153 1.62 2.41 19.65
N LEU A 154 1.01 2.19 20.81
CA LEU A 154 1.74 1.82 22.03
C LEU A 154 1.84 0.28 22.06
N GLU A 155 3.05 -0.24 22.21
CA GLU A 155 3.29 -1.63 22.64
C GLU A 155 3.23 -1.74 24.17
#